data_AF-A0A7K4AG53-F1
#
_entry.id   AF-A0A7K4AG53-F1
#
_cell.length_a   1.000
_cell.length_b   1.000
_cell.length_c   1.000
_cell.angle_alpha   90.00
_cell.angle_beta   90.00
_cell.angle_gamma   90.00
#
_symmetry.space_group_name_H-M   'P 1'
#
loop_
_entity.id
_entity.type
_entity.pdbx_description
1 polymer ?
#
loop_
_entity_poly.entity_id
_entity_poly.type
_entity_poly.pdbx_seq_one_letter_code
_entity_poly.pdbx_strand_id
1 'polypeptide(L)' 'VDVLNGIAYDPSEDRLFVTGKLWPSLFEIELVEDTKEESNQQ' A
#
# COMPACT_ATOMS: atom_id res chain seq x y z
N VAL A 1 -3.73 20.55 2.16
CA VAL A 1 -3.91 19.52 1.10
C VAL A 1 -3.70 18.17 1.73
N ASP A 2 -4.60 17.25 1.43
CA ASP A 2 -4.61 15.87 1.91
C ASP A 2 -3.99 14.97 0.82
N VAL A 3 -2.83 14.35 1.11
CA VAL A 3 -2.03 13.56 0.15
C VAL A 3 -1.24 12.45 0.84
N LEU A 4 -1.04 11.32 0.16
CA LEU A 4 -0.09 10.28 0.60
C LEU A 4 1.33 10.84 0.59
N ASN A 5 2.07 10.63 1.67
CA ASN A 5 3.44 11.12 1.79
C ASN A 5 4.33 10.31 2.74
N GLY A 6 3.78 9.34 3.48
CA GLY A 6 4.53 8.49 4.40
C GLY A 6 4.48 7.03 3.96
N ILE A 7 5.65 6.42 3.78
CA ILE A 7 5.83 4.99 3.53
C ILE A 7 6.94 4.51 4.47
N ALA A 8 6.71 3.41 5.19
CA ALA A 8 7.70 2.79 6.07
C ALA A 8 7.65 1.26 5.94
N TYR A 9 8.81 0.61 5.98
CA TYR A 9 8.95 -0.85 5.91
C TYR A 9 9.67 -1.37 7.15
N ASP A 10 9.10 -2.39 7.79
CA ASP A 10 9.66 -3.13 8.91
C ASP A 10 10.23 -4.48 8.40
N PRO A 11 11.55 -4.62 8.27
CA PRO A 11 12.15 -5.85 7.73
C PRO A 11 12.15 -7.03 8.70
N SER A 12 11.93 -6.80 10.00
CA SER A 12 11.91 -7.89 10.98
C SER A 12 10.62 -8.72 10.90
N GLU A 13 9.50 -8.04 10.62
CA GLU A 13 8.17 -8.64 10.59
C GLU A 13 7.56 -8.62 9.18
N ASP A 14 8.31 -8.14 8.17
CA ASP A 14 7.88 -7.98 6.77
C ASP A 14 6.61 -7.15 6.59
N ARG A 15 6.51 -6.02 7.30
CA ARG A 15 5.30 -5.16 7.29
C ARG A 15 5.52 -3.85 6.55
N LEU A 16 4.55 -3.45 5.74
CA LEU A 16 4.54 -2.18 5.00
C LEU A 16 3.46 -1.26 5.55
N PHE A 17 3.84 -0.03 5.88
CA PHE A 17 2.93 0.99 6.40
C PHE A 17 2.83 2.19 5.46
N VAL A 18 1.61 2.72 5.31
CA VAL A 18 1.33 3.91 4.50
C VAL A 18 0.47 4.92 5.26
N THR A 19 0.77 6.21 5.05
CA THR A 19 -0.01 7.34 5.59
C THR A 19 0.14 8.60 4.74
N GLY A 20 -0.57 9.66 5.13
CA GLY A 20 -0.64 10.92 4.42
C GLY A 20 -0.67 12.15 5.32
N LYS A 21 -0.51 13.32 4.69
CA LYS A 21 -0.57 14.61 5.39
C LYS A 21 -1.98 14.82 5.93
N LEU A 22 -2.08 15.00 7.27
CA LEU A 22 -3.34 15.19 8.00
C LEU A 22 -4.28 13.97 7.99
N TRP A 23 -3.78 12.78 7.68
CA TRP A 23 -4.57 11.55 7.83
C TRP A 23 -4.77 11.24 9.32
N PRO A 24 -6.00 10.90 9.76
CA PRO A 24 -6.23 10.47 11.13
C PRO A 24 -5.73 9.03 11.40
N SER A 25 -5.33 8.32 10.35
CA SER A 25 -5.03 6.88 10.38
C SER A 25 -3.69 6.54 9.72
N LEU A 26 -3.10 5.45 10.20
CA LEU A 26 -1.96 4.74 9.63
C LEU A 26 -2.45 3.35 9.21
N PHE A 27 -2.06 2.90 8.02
CA PHE A 27 -2.47 1.60 7.51
C PHE A 27 -1.26 0.69 7.36
N GLU A 28 -1.38 -0.54 7.85
CA GLU A 28 -0.53 -1.66 7.44
C GLU A 28 -1.16 -2.29 6.19
N ILE A 29 -0.36 -2.58 5.17
CA ILE A 29 -0.82 -3.12 3.89
C ILE A 29 0.07 -4.27 3.43
N GLU A 30 -0.50 -5.17 2.64
CA GLU A 30 0.22 -6.24 1.93
C GLU A 30 0.18 -5.95 0.43
N LEU A 31 1.29 -6.21 -0.27
CA LEU A 31 1.35 -6.13 -1.71
C LEU A 31 0.94 -7.47 -2.31
N VAL A 32 -0.14 -7.47 -3.08
CA VAL A 32 -0.57 -8.62 -3.87
C VAL A 32 -0.19 -8.37 -5.32
N GLU A 33 0.33 -9.39 -5.99
CA GLU A 33 0.58 -9.31 -7.42
C GLU A 33 -0.74 -9.11 -8.15
N ASP A 34 -0.79 -8.15 -9.07
CA ASP A 34 -1.91 -8.00 -9.99
C ASP A 34 -1.78 -9.09 -11.05
N THR A 35 -2.22 -10.31 -10.71
CA THR A 35 -2.33 -11.40 -11.66
C THR A 35 -3.48 -11.09 -12.62
N LYS A 36 -3.21 -10.24 -13.62
CA LYS A 36 -4.03 -10.14 -14.83
C LYS A 36 -3.80 -11.37 -15.70
N GLU A 37 -4.12 -12.54 -15.18
CA GLU A 37 -4.35 -13.70 -16.02
C GLU A 37 -5.76 -13.54 -16.62
N GLU A 38 -5.80 -13.27 -17.93
CA GLU A 38 -6.98 -13.36 -18.81
C GLU A 38 -8.11 -12.31 -18.70
N SER A 39 -7.80 -11.01 -18.71
CA SER A 39 -8.80 -9.97 -19.03
C SER A 39 -8.56 -9.27 -20.37
N ASN A 40 -8.01 -9.97 -21.36
CA ASN A 40 -7.85 -9.45 -22.73
C ASN A 40 -8.18 -10.49 -23.82
N GLN A 41 -9.22 -11.30 -23.58
CA GLN A 41 -10.00 -11.96 -24.63
C GLN A 41 -11.44 -11.45 -24.56
N GLN A 42 -11.71 -10.29 -25.16
CA GLN A 42 -12.85 -10.08 -26.08
C GLN A 42 -12.75 -8.71 -26.75
#